data_AF-A0A2K3KM28-F1
#
_entry.id   AF-A0A2K3KM28-F1
#
_cell.length_a   1.000
_cell.length_b   1.000
_cell.length_c   1.000
_cell.angle_alpha   90.00
_cell.angle_beta   90.00
_cell.angle_gamma   90.00
#
_symmetry.space_group_name_H-M   'P 1'
#
loop_
_entity.id
_entity.type
_entity.pdbx_description
1 polymer ?
#
loop_
_entity_poly.entity_id
_entity_poly.type
_entity_poly.pdbx_seq_one_letter_code
_entity_poly.pdbx_strand_id
1 'polypeptide(L)'
;MLMKGEDVYLMNVGDSRAVLATRIGNHPQLTMDHSTHVKEEVRRIRQEHPDDPSAVKKGRVKGYLNITRAFGAGFLKQPIVVPGALQLKHLHK
;
A
#
# COMPACT_ATOMS: atom_id res chain seq x y z
N MET A 1 0.82 11.10 -11.38
CA MET A 1 -0.04 12.28 -11.61
C MET A 1 -0.25 12.40 -13.11
N LEU A 2 -1.47 12.63 -13.54
CA LEU A 2 -1.82 12.90 -14.93
C LEU A 2 -2.59 14.22 -14.99
N MET A 3 -2.20 15.10 -15.91
CA MET A 3 -2.88 16.36 -16.18
C MET A 3 -3.55 16.26 -17.54
N LYS A 4 -4.80 16.71 -17.65
CA LYS A 4 -5.51 16.82 -18.93
C LYS A 4 -6.30 18.12 -18.96
N GLY A 5 -5.80 19.11 -19.69
CA GLY A 5 -6.35 20.46 -19.62
C GLY A 5 -6.27 21.00 -18.19
N GLU A 6 -7.41 21.34 -17.62
CA GLU A 6 -7.54 21.86 -16.26
C GLU A 6 -7.72 20.76 -15.20
N ASP A 7 -7.90 19.50 -15.61
CA ASP A 7 -8.14 18.39 -14.70
C ASP A 7 -6.83 17.74 -14.22
N VAL A 8 -6.81 17.37 -12.93
CA VAL A 8 -5.69 16.66 -12.28
C VAL A 8 -6.16 15.31 -11.76
N TYR A 9 -5.47 14.25 -12.17
CA TYR A 9 -5.73 12.89 -11.74
C TYR A 9 -4.55 12.34 -10.93
N LEU A 10 -4.86 11.85 -9.73
CA LEU A 10 -3.91 11.27 -8.80
C LEU A 10 -4.31 9.85 -8.46
N MET A 11 -3.34 8.94 -8.47
CA MET A 11 -3.49 7.58 -7.96
C MET A 11 -2.38 7.37 -6.94
N ASN A 12 -2.75 6.96 -5.73
CA ASN A 12 -1.79 6.70 -4.66
C ASN A 12 -1.72 5.21 -4.32
N VAL A 13 -0.51 4.68 -4.27
CA VAL A 13 -0.19 3.33 -3.81
C VAL A 13 0.99 3.45 -2.86
N GLY A 14 0.68 3.62 -1.58
CA GLY A 14 1.67 3.81 -0.52
C GLY A 14 1.31 4.96 0.43
N ASP A 15 2.29 5.41 1.20
CA ASP A 15 2.19 6.50 2.17
C ASP A 15 2.83 7.81 1.69
N SER A 16 3.20 7.87 0.41
CA SER A 16 3.54 9.13 -0.26
C SER A 16 2.30 10.01 -0.38
N ARG A 17 2.51 11.33 -0.41
CA ARG A 17 1.42 12.32 -0.36
C ARG A 17 1.55 13.33 -1.49
N ALA A 18 0.43 13.66 -2.11
CA ALA A 18 0.31 14.83 -2.97
C ALA A 18 -0.42 15.93 -2.21
N VAL A 19 0.11 17.15 -2.23
CA VAL A 19 -0.46 18.32 -1.58
C VAL A 19 -0.62 19.42 -2.61
N LEU A 20 -1.79 20.07 -2.65
CA LEU A 20 -2.04 21.19 -3.55
C LEU A 20 -1.54 22.48 -2.94
N ALA A 21 -0.53 23.10 -3.56
CA ALA A 21 -0.14 24.46 -3.22
C ALA A 21 -1.19 25.43 -3.76
N THR A 22 -1.72 26.28 -2.89
CA THR A 22 -2.70 27.30 -3.21
C THR A 22 -2.12 28.67 -2.89
N ARG A 23 -2.49 29.70 -3.65
CA ARG A 23 -1.94 31.05 -3.43
C ARG A 23 -2.46 31.69 -2.14
N ILE A 24 -3.70 31.38 -1.77
CA ILE A 24 -4.40 31.91 -0.60
C ILE A 24 -5.20 30.75 0.01
N GLY A 25 -5.16 30.62 1.34
CA GLY A 25 -5.90 29.59 2.07
C GLY A 25 -5.06 28.37 2.44
N ASN A 26 -5.72 27.21 2.59
CA ASN A 26 -5.09 25.95 2.99
C ASN A 26 -4.43 25.24 1.80
N HIS A 27 -3.47 24.35 2.09
CA HIS A 27 -2.84 23.48 1.11
C HIS A 27 -3.34 22.04 1.32
N PRO A 28 -4.47 21.65 0.71
CA PRO A 28 -5.08 20.37 1.00
C PRO A 28 -4.22 19.22 0.48
N GLN A 29 -4.11 18.17 1.29
CA GLN A 29 -3.62 16.88 0.84
C GLN A 29 -4.66 16.24 -0.08
N LEU A 30 -4.25 15.81 -1.26
CA LEU A 30 -5.12 15.28 -2.32
C LEU A 30 -5.18 13.75 -2.34
N THR A 31 -4.37 13.06 -1.53
CA THR A 31 -4.28 11.59 -1.51
C THR A 31 -4.50 11.07 -0.10
N MET A 32 -5.10 9.89 0.05
CA MET A 32 -5.15 9.21 1.34
C MET A 32 -3.87 8.41 1.58
N ASP A 33 -3.40 8.35 2.83
CA ASP A 33 -2.25 7.52 3.19
C ASP A 33 -2.63 6.03 3.21
N HIS A 34 -1.76 5.18 2.67
CA HIS A 34 -1.87 3.73 2.83
C HIS A 34 -0.75 3.22 3.73
N SER A 35 -0.93 3.41 5.04
CA SER A 35 -0.02 2.94 6.07
C SER A 35 -0.74 2.28 7.23
N THR A 36 0.00 1.57 8.09
CA THR A 36 -0.51 0.94 9.31
C THR A 36 -0.95 1.93 10.39
N HIS A 37 -0.71 3.23 10.22
CA HIS A 37 -1.27 4.27 11.08
C HIS A 37 -2.73 4.59 10.72
N VAL A 38 -3.19 4.18 9.52
CA VAL A 38 -4.57 4.34 9.08
C VAL A 38 -5.37 3.14 9.55
N LYS A 39 -6.30 3.37 10.49
CA LYS A 39 -7.07 2.29 11.15
C LYS A 39 -7.88 1.47 10.15
N GLU A 40 -8.40 2.13 9.12
CA GLU A 40 -9.20 1.52 8.07
C GLU A 40 -8.37 0.54 7.24
N GLU A 41 -7.10 0.87 6.95
CA GLU A 41 -6.19 -0.04 6.24
C GLU A 41 -5.81 -1.24 7.11
N VAL A 42 -5.53 -1.02 8.41
CA VAL A 42 -5.27 -2.12 9.34
C VAL A 42 -6.48 -3.04 9.46
N ARG A 43 -7.68 -2.46 9.56
CA ARG A 43 -8.94 -3.21 9.61
C ARG A 43 -9.15 -4.01 8.33
N ARG A 44 -8.96 -3.39 7.16
CA ARG A 44 -9.06 -4.05 5.86
C ARG A 44 -8.13 -5.26 5.76
N ILE A 45 -6.84 -5.08 6.07
CA ILE A 45 -5.85 -6.16 6.00
C ILE A 45 -6.26 -7.33 6.91
N ARG A 46 -6.69 -7.06 8.15
CA ARG A 46 -7.12 -8.10 9.08
C ARG A 46 -8.38 -8.83 8.60
N GLN A 47 -9.32 -8.12 7.96
CA GLN A 47 -10.55 -8.72 7.42
C GLN A 47 -10.29 -9.57 6.18
N GLU A 48 -9.35 -9.18 5.34
CA GLU A 48 -8.93 -9.96 4.17
C GLU A 48 -8.12 -11.22 4.55
N HIS A 49 -7.61 -11.28 5.79
CA HIS A 49 -6.79 -12.39 6.28
C HIS A 49 -7.28 -12.89 7.65
N PRO A 50 -8.51 -13.44 7.74
CA PRO A 50 -9.09 -13.87 9.02
C PRO A 50 -8.26 -14.97 9.70
N ASP A 51 -7.59 -15.83 8.92
CA ASP A 51 -6.78 -16.94 9.40
C ASP A 51 -5.31 -16.57 9.69
N ASP A 52 -4.91 -15.31 9.49
CA ASP A 52 -3.56 -14.83 9.80
C ASP A 52 -3.60 -13.71 10.86
N PRO A 53 -3.63 -14.06 12.16
CA PRO A 53 -3.56 -13.09 13.25
C PRO A 53 -2.31 -12.20 13.20
N SER A 54 -1.28 -12.62 12.46
CA SER A 54 -0.01 -11.91 12.31
C SER A 54 0.04 -10.99 11.09
N ALA A 55 -1.05 -10.87 10.31
CA ALA A 55 -1.12 -10.03 9.12
C ALA A 55 -0.65 -8.59 9.39
N VAL A 56 -0.93 -8.06 10.58
CA VAL A 56 -0.33 -6.83 11.12
C VAL A 56 0.25 -7.09 12.50
N LYS A 57 1.59 -7.04 12.62
CA LYS A 57 2.36 -7.32 13.85
C LYS A 57 3.24 -6.13 14.21
N LYS A 58 3.24 -5.71 15.48
CA LYS A 58 4.01 -4.55 15.99
C LYS A 58 3.82 -3.27 15.14
N GLY A 59 2.59 -3.04 14.67
CA GLY A 59 2.28 -1.88 13.83
C GLY A 59 2.82 -1.96 12.40
N ARG A 60 3.22 -3.14 11.90
CA ARG A 60 3.75 -3.35 10.55
C ARG A 60 3.06 -4.52 9.86
N VAL A 61 2.88 -4.46 8.55
CA VAL A 61 2.40 -5.58 7.72
C VAL A 61 3.40 -6.73 7.81
N LYS A 62 2.93 -7.88 8.32
CA LYS A 62 3.74 -9.07 8.66
C LYS A 62 4.98 -8.79 9.52
N GLY A 63 5.04 -7.64 10.19
CA GLY A 63 6.23 -7.18 10.93
C GLY A 63 7.29 -6.44 10.11
N TYR A 64 7.12 -6.30 8.78
CA TYR A 64 8.15 -5.78 7.88
C TYR A 64 7.91 -4.37 7.36
N LEU A 65 6.69 -4.00 6.99
CA LEU A 65 6.43 -2.71 6.32
C LEU A 65 5.37 -1.89 7.05
N ASN A 66 5.57 -0.58 7.14
CA ASN A 66 4.52 0.34 7.59
C ASN A 66 3.54 0.65 6.46
N ILE A 67 3.99 0.53 5.20
CA ILE A 67 3.18 0.74 4.00
C ILE A 67 2.24 -0.44 3.81
N THR A 68 0.96 -0.18 3.51
CA THR A 68 -0.09 -1.20 3.36
C THR A 68 -0.44 -1.51 1.92
N ARG A 69 0.04 -0.71 0.96
CA ARG A 69 -0.12 -0.94 -0.48
C ARG A 69 1.17 -0.58 -1.22
N ALA A 70 1.71 -1.51 -2.00
CA ALA A 70 2.94 -1.28 -2.75
C ALA A 70 3.08 -2.22 -3.96
N PHE A 71 3.75 -1.73 -5.00
CA PHE A 71 4.42 -2.60 -5.98
C PHE A 71 5.70 -3.20 -5.37
N GLY A 72 6.16 -4.33 -5.90
CA GLY A 72 7.28 -5.07 -5.30
C GLY A 72 6.88 -5.80 -4.00
N ALA A 73 7.79 -5.88 -3.04
CA ALA A 73 7.63 -6.62 -1.78
C ALA A 73 7.12 -8.06 -2.00
N GLY A 74 7.69 -8.77 -2.98
CA GLY A 74 7.24 -10.10 -3.38
C GLY A 74 7.22 -11.12 -2.25
N PHE A 75 8.09 -10.95 -1.24
CA PHE A 75 8.10 -11.77 -0.02
C PHE A 75 6.84 -11.64 0.87
N LEU A 76 5.95 -10.68 0.58
CA LEU A 76 4.64 -10.50 1.24
C LEU A 76 3.47 -10.86 0.33
N LYS A 77 3.73 -11.31 -0.90
CA LYS A 77 2.70 -11.63 -1.89
C LYS A 77 2.68 -13.14 -2.09
N GLN A 78 1.49 -13.66 -2.40
CA GLN A 78 1.41 -15.05 -2.82
C GLN A 78 2.20 -15.23 -4.12
N PRO A 79 2.96 -16.33 -4.26
CA PRO A 79 3.60 -16.67 -5.51
C PRO A 79 2.56 -16.73 -6.62
N ILE A 80 2.79 -15.99 -7.71
CA ILE A 80 1.98 -16.12 -8.91
C ILE A 80 2.35 -17.47 -9.52
N VAL A 81 1.48 -18.46 -9.38
CA VAL A 81 1.61 -19.72 -10.10
C VAL A 81 1.02 -19.52 -11.48
N VAL A 82 1.86 -19.11 -12.42
CA VAL A 82 1.54 -19.15 -13.85
C VAL A 82 1.79 -20.58 -14.34
N PRO A 83 0.80 -21.28 -14.92
CA PRO A 83 1.03 -22.62 -15.47
C PRO A 83 2.20 -22.59 -16.46
N GLY A 84 3.27 -23.34 -16.17
CA GLY A 84 4.49 -23.41 -17.00
C GLY A 84 5.64 -22.46 -16.61
N ALA A 85 5.47 -21.57 -15.64
CA ALA A 85 6.57 -20.74 -15.12
C ALA A 85 7.22 -21.40 -13.89
N LEU A 86 8.54 -21.56 -13.93
CA LEU A 86 9.33 -22.06 -12.79
C LEU A 86 9.13 -21.15 -11.56
N GLN A 87 8.77 -21.75 -10.42
CA GLN A 87 8.72 -21.04 -9.14
C GLN A 87 10.11 -20.50 -8.80
N LEU A 88 10.21 -19.18 -8.61
CA LEU A 88 11.33 -18.56 -7.90
C LEU A 88 11.29 -19.08 -6.46
N LYS A 89 12.15 -20.06 -6.18
CA LYS A 89 12.32 -20.66 -4.86
C LYS A 89 12.49 -19.56 -3.82
N HIS A 90 11.58 -19.53 -2.84
CA HIS A 90 11.70 -18.64 -1.69
C HIS A 90 13.02 -18.92 -0.96
N LEU A 91 13.88 -17.92 -0.90
CA LEU A 91 15.02 -17.93 0.00
C LEU A 91 14.45 -17.76 1.42
N HIS A 92 14.25 -18.87 2.11
CA HIS A 92 14.08 -18.86 3.55
C HIS A 92 15.33 -18.20 4.16
N LYS A 93 15.11 -17.12 4.91
CA LYS A 93 16.04 -16.71 5.98
C LYS A 93 15.54 -17.32 7.28
#